data_AF-A0A958V9C0-F1
#
_entry.id   AF-A0A958V9C0-F1
#
_cell.length_a   1.000
_cell.length_b   1.000
_cell.length_c   1.000
_cell.angle_alpha   90.00
_cell.angle_beta   90.00
_cell.angle_gamma   90.00
#
_symmetry.space_group_name_H-M   'P 1'
#
loop_
_entity.id
_entity.type
_entity.pdbx_description
1 polymer ?
#
loop_
_entity_poly.entity_id
_entity_poly.type
_entity_poly.pdbx_seq_one_letter_code
_entity_poly.pdbx_strand_id
1 'polypeptide(L)' 'MIRTFLIDDSTEKSKELLEYLSTLDFVQEEINSYTLTDDQISIVEERRMNRQSGKSKSKSWEEVKKDLGS' A
#
# COMPACT_ATOMS: atom_id res chain seq x y z
N MET A 1 18.16 5.61 14.27
CA MET A 1 17.02 4.78 14.73
C MET A 1 15.76 5.54 14.36
N ILE A 2 14.96 5.01 13.43
CA ILE A 2 13.71 5.65 12.99
C ILE A 2 12.59 5.18 13.93
N ARG A 3 11.72 6.10 14.36
CA ARG A 3 10.54 5.79 15.16
C ARG A 3 9.30 6.19 14.37
N THR A 4 8.39 5.23 14.20
CA THR A 4 7.13 5.43 13.50
C THR A 4 6.02 5.58 14.53
N PHE A 5 5.20 6.62 14.39
CA PHE A 5 4.01 6.85 15.19
C PHE A 5 2.78 6.61 14.33
N LEU A 6 1.87 5.76 14.79
CA LEU A 6 0.55 5.60 14.21
C LEU A 6 -0.41 6.44 15.03
N ILE A 7 -0.90 7.52 14.43
CA ILE A 7 -1.82 8.47 15.07
C ILE A 7 -3.14 8.39 14.31
N ASP A 8 -4.23 8.12 15.03
CA ASP A 8 -5.60 8.15 14.49
C ASP A 8 -6.08 9.60 14.39
N ASP A 9 -6.45 10.05 13.19
CA ASP A 9 -6.89 11.41 12.88
C ASP A 9 -8.38 11.66 13.14
N SER A 10 -9.08 10.70 13.75
CA SER A 10 -10.52 10.80 14.04
C SER A 10 -10.91 11.92 15.03
N THR A 11 -9.96 12.44 15.81
CA THR A 11 -10.20 13.52 16.79
C THR A 11 -9.50 14.82 16.41
N GLU A 12 -10.11 15.96 16.75
CA GLU A 12 -9.56 17.30 16.48
C GLU A 12 -8.16 17.48 17.10
N LYS A 13 -7.97 16.97 18.33
CA LYS A 13 -6.67 16.98 19.02
C LYS A 13 -5.60 16.15 18.30
N SER A 14 -5.99 15.04 17.68
CA SER A 14 -5.07 14.24 16.87
C SER A 14 -4.61 14.97 15.63
N LYS A 15 -5.52 15.73 14.99
CA LYS A 15 -5.22 16.53 13.81
C LYS A 15 -4.28 17.69 14.13
N GLU A 16 -4.53 18.41 15.21
CA GLU A 16 -3.63 19.47 15.70
C GLU A 16 -2.23 18.94 16.00
N LEU A 17 -2.14 17.73 16.59
CA LEU A 17 -0.86 17.07 16.85
C LEU A 17 -0.13 16.68 15.56
N LEU A 18 -0.84 16.13 14.57
CA LEU A 18 -0.27 15.79 13.27
C LEU A 18 0.22 17.04 12.53
N GLU A 19 -0.56 18.13 12.57
CA GLU A 19 -0.18 19.41 11.98
C GLU A 19 1.09 19.96 12.65
N TYR A 20 1.17 19.95 13.98
CA TYR A 20 2.39 20.33 14.69
C TYR A 20 3.59 19.47 14.29
N LEU A 21 3.44 18.14 14.28
CA LEU A 21 4.53 17.23 13.91
C LEU A 21 5.01 17.46 12.46
N SER A 22 4.11 17.82 11.54
CA SER A 22 4.43 18.14 10.15
C SER A 22 5.26 19.42 9.97
N THR A 23 5.25 20.33 10.96
CA THR A 23 6.09 21.55 10.94
C THR A 23 7.54 21.31 11.35
N LEU A 24 7.87 20.12 11.86
CA LEU A 24 9.22 19.78 12.31
C LEU A 24 10.05 19.30 11.11
N ASP A 25 11.22 19.90 10.93
CA ASP A 25 12.15 19.69 9.81
C ASP A 25 12.71 18.25 9.69
N PHE A 26 12.68 17.49 10.78
CA PHE A 26 13.12 16.09 10.84
C PHE A 26 12.00 15.06 10.68
N VAL A 27 10.74 15.50 10.54
CA VAL A 27 9.60 14.62 10.30
C VAL A 27 9.40 14.48 8.78
N GLN A 28 9.74 13.31 8.24
CA GLN A 28 9.42 12.96 6.87
C GLN A 28 8.04 12.30 6.85
N GLU A 29 7.06 12.98 6.27
CA GLU A 29 5.76 12.39 5.99
C GLU A 29 5.90 11.38 4.84
N GLU A 30 6.08 10.10 5.18
CA GLU A 30 5.96 9.03 4.18
C GLU A 30 4.49 8.86 3.81
N ILE A 31 4.04 9.59 2.80
CA ILE A 31 2.75 9.37 2.12
C ILE A 31 2.85 8.06 1.33
N ASN A 32 2.84 6.93 2.04
CA ASN A 32 2.83 5.59 1.44
C ASN A 32 1.54 4.83 1.78
N SER A 33 0.45 5.53 2.09
CA SER A 33 -0.89 4.95 2.08
C SER A 33 -1.44 4.97 0.65
N TYR A 34 -0.99 4.05 -0.19
CA TYR A 34 -1.69 3.77 -1.45
C TYR A 34 -2.98 3.02 -1.13
N THR A 35 -4.06 3.77 -0.93
CA THR A 35 -5.41 3.20 -0.90
C THR A 35 -5.78 2.80 -2.32
N LEU A 36 -6.06 1.51 -2.53
CA LEU A 36 -6.55 1.04 -3.82
C LEU A 36 -7.93 1.66 -4.08
N THR A 37 -8.14 2.15 -5.30
CA THR A 37 -9.47 2.52 -5.78
C THR A 37 -10.37 1.28 -5.88
N ASP A 38 -11.69 1.47 -5.84
CA ASP A 38 -12.66 0.37 -5.95
C ASP A 38 -12.44 -0.48 -7.23
N ASP A 39 -12.10 0.18 -8.34
CA ASP A 39 -11.75 -0.48 -9.59
C ASP A 39 -10.52 -1.38 -9.43
N GLN A 40 -9.48 -0.90 -8.76
CA GLN A 40 -8.27 -1.69 -8.49
C GLN A 40 -8.53 -2.85 -7.51
N ILE A 41 -9.39 -2.65 -6.52
CA ILE A 41 -9.83 -3.71 -5.60
C ILE A 41 -10.55 -4.81 -6.38
N SER A 42 -11.47 -4.44 -7.28
CA SER A 42 -12.20 -5.40 -8.11
C SER A 42 -11.28 -6.28 -8.97
N ILE A 43 -10.23 -5.67 -9.55
CA ILE A 43 -9.21 -6.38 -10.34
C ILE A 43 -8.42 -7.37 -9.47
N VAL A 44 -8.08 -7.00 -8.24
CA VAL A 44 -7.37 -7.87 -7.30
C VAL A 44 -8.25 -9.05 -6.89
N GLU A 45 -9.54 -8.81 -6.63
CA GLU A 45 -10.49 -9.87 -6.28
C GLU A 45 -10.73 -10.84 -7.44
N GLU A 46 -10.90 -10.33 -8.66
CA GLU A 46 -11.03 -11.16 -9.86
C GLU A 46 -9.81 -12.06 -10.06
N ARG A 47 -8.60 -11.49 -9.95
CA ARG A 47 -7.34 -12.25 -10.04
C ARG A 47 -7.22 -13.30 -8.94
N ARG A 48 -7.67 -12.99 -7.72
CA ARG A 48 -7.72 -13.94 -6.60
C ARG A 48 -8.64 -15.12 -6.93
N MET A 49 -9.84 -14.86 -7.45
CA MET A 49 -10.78 -15.91 -7.85
C MET A 49 -10.25 -16.77 -9.01
N ASN A 50 -9.62 -16.14 -10.00
CA ASN A 50 -9.02 -16.85 -11.14
C ASN A 50 -7.87 -17.77 -10.71
N ARG A 51 -7.11 -17.39 -9.66
CA ARG A 51 -6.08 -18.25 -9.07
C ARG A 51 -6.69 -19.42 -8.30
N GLN A 52 -7.70 -19.17 -7.45
CA GLN A 52 -8.35 -20.22 -6.66
C GLN A 52 -9.07 -21.25 -7.54
N SER A 53 -9.65 -20.82 -8.65
CA SER A 53 -10.32 -21.69 -9.63
C SER A 53 -9.37 -22.43 -10.58
N GLY A 54 -8.05 -22.23 -10.45
CA GLY A 54 -7.05 -22.86 -11.32
C GLY A 54 -7.01 -22.32 -12.76
N LYS A 55 -7.81 -21.31 -13.09
CA LYS A 55 -7.82 -20.66 -14.42
C LYS A 55 -6.57 -19.82 -14.67
N SER A 56 -5.93 -19.33 -13.60
CA SER A 56 -4.70 -18.53 -13.65
C SER A 56 -3.61 -19.19 -12.83
N LYS A 57 -2.45 -19.48 -13.46
CA LYS A 57 -1.23 -19.85 -12.75
C LYS A 57 -0.54 -18.57 -12.27
N SER A 58 -0.30 -18.46 -10.96
CA SER A 58 0.58 -17.42 -10.44
C SER A 58 1.99 -17.73 -10.89
N LYS A 59 2.55 -16.89 -11.78
CA LYS A 59 3.96 -16.98 -12.10
C LYS A 59 4.79 -16.39 -10.96
N SER A 60 5.88 -17.06 -10.58
CA SER A 60 6.84 -16.44 -9.67
C SER A 60 7.53 -15.26 -10.36
N TRP A 61 8.10 -14.33 -9.58
CA TRP A 61 8.83 -13.20 -10.16
C TRP A 61 9.98 -13.67 -11.06
N GLU A 62 10.61 -14.79 -10.72
CA GLU A 62 11.67 -15.43 -11.48
C GLU A 62 11.16 -15.96 -12.83
N GLU A 63 9.94 -16.53 -12.86
CA GLU A 63 9.30 -16.99 -14.09
C GLU A 63 8.93 -15.82 -15.01
N VAL A 64 8.40 -14.72 -14.45
CA VAL A 64 8.08 -13.50 -15.21
C VAL A 64 9.37 -12.85 -15.77
N LYS A 65 10.43 -12.79 -14.96
CA LYS A 65 11.73 -12.24 -15.38
C LYS A 65 12.35 -13.04 -16.51
N LYS A 66 12.19 -14.38 -16.49
CA LYS A 66 12.67 -15.26 -17.57
C LYS A 66 11.90 -15.04 -18.87
N ASP A 67 10.58 -14.83 -18.79
CA ASP A 67 9.73 -14.58 -19.96
C ASP A 67 9.96 -13.20 -20.59
N LEU A 68 10.38 -12.19 -19.81
CA LEU A 68 10.70 -10.84 -20.30
C LEU A 68 12.10 -10.71 -20.91
N GLY A 69 12.94 -11.75 -20.82
CA GLY A 69 14.35 -11.73 -21.20
C GLY A 69 14.73 -12.67 -22.34
N SER A 70 13.80 -12.99 -23.25
CA SER A 70 14.07 -13.69 -24.52
C SER A 70 13.81 -12.80 -25.72
#